data_AF-A0AA37QEV7-F1
#
_entry.id   AF-A0AA37QEV7-F1
#
_cell.length_a   1.000
_cell.length_b   1.000
_cell.length_c   1.000
_cell.angle_alpha   90.00
_cell.angle_beta   90.00
_cell.angle_gamma   90.00
#
_symmetry.space_group_name_H-M   'P 1'
#
loop_
_entity.id
_entity.type
_entity.pdbx_description
1 polymer ?
#
loop_
_entity_poly.entity_id
_entity_poly.type
_entity_poly.pdbx_seq_one_letter_code
_entity_poly.pdbx_strand_id
1 'polypeptide(L)'
;MPSLFGGGAAREGRQKAAGYVRAIWADPAESDVAWLATTATGGDLDHARWELRYARRALGLLAAQRDALDDRTGSLVAHAVSEAMLSDPAVAVSAAALAERQFNDRLTAYRDALQQRSRETPGTRLGRVLLVFAGSVRAARGAGLQPAGELLARYLDEANAALRQAFGSVDLPEDARPSTLGRSH
;
A
#
# COMPACT_ATOMS: atom_id res chain seq x y z
N MET A 1 -23.53 8.94 -32.85
CA MET A 1 -22.07 8.78 -32.96
C MET A 1 -21.52 8.44 -31.59
N PRO A 2 -20.87 7.28 -31.38
CA PRO A 2 -20.24 6.97 -30.10
C PRO A 2 -18.97 7.82 -29.95
N SER A 3 -18.80 8.41 -28.75
CA SER A 3 -17.69 9.30 -28.44
C SER A 3 -16.34 8.55 -28.48
N LEU A 4 -15.55 8.78 -29.53
CA LEU A 4 -14.21 8.22 -29.73
C LEU A 4 -13.16 8.74 -28.72
N PHE A 5 -13.48 9.78 -27.96
CA PHE A 5 -12.56 10.40 -27.01
C PHE A 5 -12.54 9.73 -25.62
N GLY A 6 -13.56 8.94 -25.26
CA GLY A 6 -13.62 8.27 -23.95
C GLY A 6 -12.71 7.04 -23.81
N GLY A 7 -12.42 6.34 -24.92
CA GLY A 7 -11.61 5.12 -24.90
C GLY A 7 -10.12 5.35 -24.63
N GLY A 8 -9.57 6.48 -25.10
CA GLY A 8 -8.16 6.84 -24.94
C GLY A 8 -7.78 7.11 -23.48
N ALA A 9 -8.53 7.98 -22.81
CA ALA A 9 -8.29 8.33 -21.41
C ALA A 9 -8.47 7.12 -20.46
N ALA A 10 -9.47 6.27 -20.70
CA ALA A 10 -9.66 5.06 -19.92
C ALA A 10 -8.50 4.05 -20.10
N ARG A 11 -7.97 3.92 -21.32
CA ARG A 11 -6.80 3.06 -21.60
C ARG A 11 -5.54 3.61 -20.93
N GLU A 12 -5.32 4.92 -21.01
CA GLU A 12 -4.19 5.58 -20.38
C GLU A 12 -4.22 5.42 -18.85
N GLY A 13 -5.38 5.62 -18.21
CA GLY A 13 -5.55 5.41 -16.78
C GLY A 13 -5.24 3.97 -16.36
N ARG A 14 -5.68 2.97 -17.12
CA ARG A 14 -5.32 1.56 -16.87
C ARG A 14 -3.82 1.30 -17.01
N GLN A 15 -3.16 1.90 -18.01
CA GLN A 15 -1.73 1.75 -18.20
C GLN A 15 -0.92 2.37 -17.06
N LYS A 16 -1.35 3.54 -16.56
CA LYS A 16 -0.79 4.20 -15.37
C LYS A 16 -0.98 3.34 -14.12
N ALA A 17 -2.18 2.81 -13.90
CA ALA A 17 -2.46 1.90 -12.79
C ALA A 17 -1.60 0.63 -12.84
N ALA A 18 -1.45 0.02 -14.02
CA ALA A 18 -0.57 -1.14 -14.19
C ALA A 18 0.90 -0.81 -13.90
N GLY A 19 1.38 0.38 -14.30
CA GLY A 19 2.72 0.85 -13.95
C GLY A 19 2.93 1.02 -12.45
N TYR A 20 1.95 1.63 -11.78
CA TYR A 20 1.94 1.77 -10.32
C TYR A 20 1.93 0.41 -9.61
N VAL A 21 1.04 -0.50 -10.02
CA VAL A 21 0.93 -1.83 -9.42
C VAL A 21 2.23 -2.62 -9.56
N ARG A 22 2.92 -2.56 -10.71
CA ARG A 22 4.24 -3.17 -10.86
C ARG A 22 5.25 -2.68 -9.82
N ALA A 23 5.22 -1.40 -9.46
CA ALA A 23 6.13 -0.84 -8.47
C ALA A 23 5.86 -1.39 -7.06
N ILE A 24 4.59 -1.48 -6.65
CA ILE A 24 4.20 -2.03 -5.34
C ILE A 24 4.22 -3.56 -5.28
N TRP A 25 4.30 -4.24 -6.44
CA TRP A 25 4.53 -5.70 -6.54
C TRP A 25 6.00 -6.11 -6.49
N ALA A 26 6.93 -5.16 -6.57
CA ALA A 26 8.36 -5.45 -6.46
C ALA A 26 8.66 -6.20 -5.16
N ASP A 27 9.58 -7.17 -5.26
CA ASP A 27 9.98 -7.97 -4.11
C ASP A 27 10.64 -7.11 -3.03
N PRO A 28 10.41 -7.43 -1.74
CA PRO A 28 11.05 -6.73 -0.64
C PRO A 28 12.57 -6.94 -0.67
N ALA A 29 13.32 -5.96 -0.17
CA ALA A 29 14.77 -6.07 -0.07
C ALA A 29 15.18 -7.26 0.81
N GLU A 30 16.18 -8.03 0.39
CA GLU A 30 16.65 -9.21 1.13
C GLU A 30 17.11 -8.86 2.56
N SER A 31 17.63 -7.64 2.78
CA SER A 31 17.96 -7.14 4.11
C SER A 31 16.74 -6.98 5.01
N ASP A 32 15.61 -6.52 4.45
CA ASP A 32 14.36 -6.34 5.20
C ASP A 32 13.73 -7.70 5.52
N VAL A 33 13.80 -8.66 4.57
CA VAL A 33 13.37 -10.05 4.79
C VAL A 33 14.18 -10.71 5.90
N ALA A 34 15.52 -10.64 5.83
CA ALA A 34 16.40 -11.22 6.84
C ALA A 34 16.20 -10.59 8.24
N TRP A 35 16.00 -9.28 8.29
CA TRP A 35 15.69 -8.57 9.52
C TRP A 35 14.36 -9.04 10.13
N LEU A 36 13.28 -9.09 9.34
CA LEU A 36 11.97 -9.50 9.84
C LEU A 36 11.98 -10.97 10.26
N ALA A 37 12.71 -11.83 9.53
CA ALA A 37 12.82 -13.23 9.85
C ALA A 37 13.48 -13.47 11.22
N THR A 38 14.58 -12.75 11.46
CA THR A 38 15.29 -12.78 12.75
C THR A 38 14.44 -12.20 13.88
N THR A 39 13.67 -11.15 13.61
CA THR A 39 12.95 -10.38 14.63
C THR A 39 11.62 -11.03 15.03
N ALA A 40 10.91 -11.63 14.08
CA ALA A 40 9.50 -11.98 14.29
C ALA A 40 9.10 -13.40 13.87
N THR A 41 9.69 -13.99 12.84
CA THR A 41 9.22 -15.28 12.29
C THR A 41 10.03 -16.49 12.79
N GLY A 42 10.93 -16.30 13.76
CA GLY A 42 11.78 -17.38 14.27
C GLY A 42 12.79 -17.90 13.24
N GLY A 43 13.17 -17.08 12.27
CA GLY A 43 14.11 -17.42 11.19
C GLY A 43 13.44 -17.89 9.89
N ASP A 44 12.11 -17.94 9.81
CA ASP A 44 11.39 -18.29 8.58
C ASP A 44 11.43 -17.11 7.58
N LEU A 45 12.36 -17.21 6.62
CA LEU A 45 12.56 -16.22 5.55
C LEU A 45 11.39 -16.15 4.57
N ASP A 46 10.72 -17.27 4.31
CA ASP A 46 9.61 -17.30 3.36
C ASP A 46 8.37 -16.66 3.95
N HIS A 47 8.06 -16.94 5.21
CA HIS A 47 7.00 -16.22 5.94
C HIS A 47 7.30 -14.72 5.99
N ALA A 48 8.53 -14.34 6.36
CA ALA A 48 8.93 -12.94 6.40
C ALA A 48 8.78 -12.25 5.03
N ARG A 49 9.19 -12.90 3.95
CA ARG A 49 9.06 -12.39 2.58
C ARG A 49 7.59 -12.19 2.21
N TRP A 50 6.72 -13.14 2.54
CA TRP A 50 5.28 -13.01 2.28
C TRP A 50 4.63 -11.88 3.06
N GLU A 51 4.94 -11.72 4.36
CA GLU A 51 4.39 -10.61 5.13
C GLU A 51 4.81 -9.24 4.58
N LEU A 52 6.07 -9.12 4.13
CA LEU A 52 6.54 -7.88 3.50
C LEU A 52 5.90 -7.64 2.14
N ARG A 53 5.67 -8.69 1.33
CA ARG A 53 4.90 -8.57 0.09
C ARG A 53 3.48 -8.07 0.37
N TYR A 54 2.78 -8.67 1.33
CA TYR A 54 1.44 -8.21 1.71
C TYR A 54 1.45 -6.77 2.22
N ALA A 55 2.42 -6.40 3.05
CA ALA A 55 2.56 -5.04 3.56
C ALA A 55 2.75 -4.01 2.44
N ARG A 56 3.67 -4.25 1.50
CA ARG A 56 3.90 -3.35 0.34
C ARG A 56 2.64 -3.17 -0.49
N ARG A 57 1.98 -4.28 -0.84
CA ARG A 57 0.77 -4.29 -1.67
C ARG A 57 -0.40 -3.57 -0.98
N ALA A 58 -0.61 -3.85 0.31
CA ALA A 58 -1.70 -3.27 1.08
C ALA A 58 -1.50 -1.76 1.29
N LEU A 59 -0.28 -1.36 1.69
CA LEU A 59 0.04 0.06 1.89
C LEU A 59 0.03 0.83 0.56
N GLY A 60 0.43 0.21 -0.54
CA GLY A 60 0.30 0.78 -1.88
C GLY A 60 -1.17 1.05 -2.25
N LEU A 61 -2.05 0.06 -2.09
CA LEU A 61 -3.47 0.26 -2.35
C LEU A 61 -4.08 1.35 -1.45
N LEU A 62 -3.72 1.38 -0.16
CA LEU A 62 -4.20 2.41 0.77
C LEU A 62 -3.66 3.81 0.43
N ALA A 63 -2.41 3.91 -0.01
CA ALA A 63 -1.83 5.17 -0.50
C ALA A 63 -2.61 5.68 -1.71
N ALA A 64 -2.87 4.83 -2.70
CA ALA A 64 -3.66 5.18 -3.88
C ALA A 64 -5.12 5.54 -3.58
N GLN A 65 -5.73 4.96 -2.54
CA GLN A 65 -7.09 5.30 -2.12
C GLN A 65 -7.16 6.62 -1.34
N ARG A 66 -6.10 6.98 -0.60
CA ARG A 66 -6.05 8.20 0.22
C ARG A 66 -5.56 9.42 -0.56
N ASP A 67 -4.53 9.24 -1.36
CA ASP A 67 -3.86 10.27 -2.17
C ASP A 67 -4.35 10.23 -3.63
N ALA A 68 -5.55 9.69 -3.84
CA ALA A 68 -6.17 9.66 -5.14
C ALA A 68 -6.34 11.11 -5.63
N LEU A 69 -5.68 11.46 -6.74
CA LEU A 69 -5.82 12.78 -7.36
C LEU A 69 -7.28 13.03 -7.81
N ASP A 70 -8.03 11.94 -8.04
CA ASP A 70 -9.47 11.89 -8.26
C ASP A 70 -10.07 10.53 -7.82
N ASP A 71 -11.41 10.44 -7.70
CA ASP A 71 -12.14 9.21 -7.32
C ASP A 71 -11.87 8.01 -8.26
N ARG A 72 -11.39 8.26 -9.48
CA ARG A 72 -11.12 7.20 -10.47
C ARG A 72 -9.79 6.52 -10.23
N THR A 73 -8.78 7.24 -9.72
CA THR A 73 -7.43 6.73 -9.49
C THR A 73 -7.44 5.54 -8.53
N GLY A 74 -8.10 5.69 -7.37
CA GLY A 74 -8.21 4.60 -6.40
C GLY A 74 -8.93 3.36 -6.96
N SER A 75 -9.97 3.57 -7.78
CA SER A 75 -10.72 2.47 -8.42
C SER A 75 -9.90 1.73 -9.48
N LEU A 76 -9.16 2.47 -10.32
CA LEU A 76 -8.27 1.89 -11.32
C LEU A 76 -7.14 1.07 -10.69
N VAL A 77 -6.56 1.58 -9.60
CA VAL A 77 -5.51 0.87 -8.86
C VAL A 77 -6.07 -0.38 -8.19
N ALA A 78 -7.23 -0.29 -7.53
CA ALA A 78 -7.87 -1.47 -6.93
C ALA A 78 -8.12 -2.58 -7.95
N HIS A 79 -8.62 -2.22 -9.14
CA HIS A 79 -8.83 -3.19 -10.21
C HIS A 79 -7.52 -3.85 -10.67
N ALA A 80 -6.47 -3.05 -10.90
CA ALA A 80 -5.17 -3.56 -11.32
C ALA A 80 -4.50 -4.45 -10.24
N VAL A 81 -4.70 -4.13 -8.94
CA VAL A 81 -4.25 -4.99 -7.81
C VAL A 81 -4.96 -6.34 -7.84
N SER A 82 -6.27 -6.38 -8.10
CA SER A 82 -7.01 -7.63 -8.24
C SER A 82 -6.51 -8.47 -9.41
N GLU A 83 -6.27 -7.86 -10.58
CA GLU A 83 -5.69 -8.58 -11.74
C GLU A 83 -4.28 -9.12 -11.45
N ALA A 84 -3.45 -8.33 -10.77
CA ALA A 84 -2.10 -8.73 -10.39
C ALA A 84 -2.09 -9.85 -9.34
N MET A 85 -3.10 -9.94 -8.47
CA MET A 85 -3.25 -11.06 -7.52
C MET A 85 -3.65 -12.36 -8.21
N LEU A 86 -4.55 -12.29 -9.18
CA LEU A 86 -4.98 -13.46 -9.95
C LEU A 86 -3.85 -14.04 -10.82
N SER A 87 -2.84 -13.22 -11.15
CA SER A 87 -1.72 -13.58 -12.02
C SER A 87 -0.37 -13.65 -11.28
N ASP A 88 -0.35 -13.62 -9.94
CA ASP A 88 0.89 -13.63 -9.16
C ASP A 88 1.63 -14.97 -9.33
N PRO A 89 2.81 -14.99 -9.98
CA PRO A 89 3.55 -16.24 -10.21
C PRO A 89 4.10 -16.85 -8.92
N ALA A 90 4.18 -16.09 -7.83
CA ALA A 90 4.60 -16.62 -6.53
C ALA A 90 3.49 -17.41 -5.84
N VAL A 91 2.24 -17.32 -6.31
CA VAL A 91 1.08 -18.00 -5.73
C VAL A 91 0.71 -19.18 -6.61
N ALA A 92 0.76 -20.39 -6.04
CA ALA A 92 0.21 -21.56 -6.72
C ALA A 92 -1.30 -21.37 -6.97
N VAL A 93 -1.81 -21.85 -8.11
CA VAL A 93 -3.25 -21.69 -8.48
C VAL A 93 -4.18 -22.19 -7.38
N SER A 94 -3.84 -23.29 -6.72
CA SER A 94 -4.61 -23.86 -5.59
C SER A 94 -4.60 -23.00 -4.32
N ALA A 95 -3.64 -22.09 -4.17
CA ALA A 95 -3.48 -21.20 -3.03
C ALA A 95 -4.04 -19.79 -3.27
N ALA A 96 -4.55 -19.49 -4.47
CA ALA A 96 -5.01 -18.13 -4.84
C ALA A 96 -6.06 -17.57 -3.87
N ALA A 97 -7.10 -18.34 -3.54
CA ALA A 97 -8.14 -17.91 -2.61
C ALA A 97 -7.63 -17.69 -1.18
N LEU A 98 -6.62 -18.45 -0.75
CA LEU A 98 -5.98 -18.25 0.55
C LEU A 98 -5.12 -16.98 0.53
N ALA A 99 -4.33 -16.77 -0.52
CA ALA A 99 -3.49 -15.59 -0.67
C ALA A 99 -4.32 -14.30 -0.73
N GLU A 100 -5.46 -14.32 -1.44
CA GLU A 100 -6.41 -13.21 -1.47
C GLU A 100 -6.98 -12.92 -0.08
N ARG A 101 -7.40 -13.96 0.66
CA ARG A 101 -7.90 -13.79 2.03
C ARG A 101 -6.83 -13.18 2.94
N GLN A 102 -5.61 -13.72 2.91
CA GLN A 102 -4.50 -13.18 3.71
C GLN A 102 -4.19 -11.73 3.36
N PHE A 103 -4.16 -11.39 2.07
CA PHE A 103 -3.99 -10.01 1.62
C PHE A 103 -5.09 -9.10 2.18
N ASN A 104 -6.35 -9.50 2.09
CA ASN A 104 -7.49 -8.72 2.59
C ASN A 104 -7.46 -8.53 4.12
N ASP A 105 -7.00 -9.53 4.87
CA ASP A 105 -6.80 -9.42 6.32
C ASP A 105 -5.74 -8.35 6.65
N ARG A 106 -4.61 -8.35 5.92
CA ARG A 106 -3.55 -7.33 6.09
C ARG A 106 -4.04 -5.95 5.68
N LEU A 107 -4.73 -5.85 4.54
CA LEU A 107 -5.30 -4.60 4.05
C LEU A 107 -6.24 -3.96 5.08
N THR A 108 -7.11 -4.77 5.68
CA THR A 108 -8.05 -4.31 6.71
C THR A 108 -7.31 -3.84 7.96
N ALA A 109 -6.40 -4.64 8.48
CA ALA A 109 -5.64 -4.29 9.69
C ALA A 109 -4.77 -3.02 9.51
N TYR A 110 -4.12 -2.85 8.35
CA TYR A 110 -3.34 -1.64 8.08
C TYR A 110 -4.23 -0.41 7.88
N ARG A 111 -5.40 -0.57 7.26
CA ARG A 111 -6.39 0.52 7.16
C ARG A 111 -6.84 0.96 8.54
N ASP A 112 -7.21 0.02 9.41
CA ASP A 112 -7.67 0.31 10.76
C ASP A 112 -6.56 1.01 11.56
N ALA A 113 -5.32 0.53 11.46
CA ALA A 113 -4.16 1.16 12.08
C ALA A 113 -3.94 2.61 11.59
N LEU A 114 -4.16 2.90 10.32
CA LEU A 114 -4.05 4.26 9.78
C LEU A 114 -5.20 5.18 10.22
N GLN A 115 -6.41 4.66 10.32
CA GLN A 115 -7.62 5.42 10.67
C GLN A 115 -7.80 5.61 12.18
N GLN A 116 -7.17 4.78 13.00
CA GLN A 116 -7.29 4.84 14.44
C GLN A 116 -6.79 6.18 15.00
N ARG A 117 -7.67 6.91 15.68
CA ARG A 117 -7.33 8.12 16.43
C ARG A 117 -6.74 7.72 17.78
N SER A 118 -5.44 7.90 17.93
CA SER A 118 -4.68 7.55 19.15
C SER A 118 -3.55 8.57 19.35
N ARG A 119 -3.01 8.64 20.57
CA ARG A 119 -1.78 9.39 20.88
C ARG A 119 -0.52 8.74 20.29
N GLU A 120 -0.61 7.45 19.95
CA GLU A 120 0.46 6.72 19.28
C GLU A 120 0.67 7.25 17.85
N THR A 121 1.88 7.14 17.28
CA THR A 121 2.10 7.53 15.88
C THR A 121 1.54 6.47 14.92
N PRO A 122 1.11 6.84 13.70
CA PRO A 122 0.67 5.87 12.70
C PRO A 122 1.73 4.79 12.41
N GLY A 123 3.02 5.17 12.32
CA GLY A 123 4.12 4.23 12.11
C GLY A 123 4.22 3.17 13.21
N THR A 124 4.03 3.55 14.47
CA THR A 124 4.06 2.60 15.59
C THR A 124 2.89 1.60 15.50
N ARG A 125 1.68 2.06 15.14
CA ARG A 125 0.54 1.15 14.95
C ARG A 125 0.75 0.19 13.79
N LEU A 126 1.24 0.69 12.66
CA LEU A 126 1.58 -0.13 11.50
C LEU A 126 2.65 -1.17 11.83
N GLY A 127 3.73 -0.77 12.50
CA GLY A 127 4.81 -1.67 12.91
C GLY A 127 4.30 -2.78 13.84
N ARG A 128 3.38 -2.46 14.75
CA ARG A 128 2.72 -3.44 15.61
C ARG A 128 1.93 -4.47 14.80
N VAL A 129 1.15 -4.03 13.82
CA VAL A 129 0.36 -4.91 12.94
C VAL A 129 1.28 -5.88 12.19
N LEU A 130 2.35 -5.38 11.57
CA LEU A 130 3.33 -6.22 10.87
C LEU A 130 3.91 -7.29 11.78
N LEU A 131 4.39 -6.90 12.96
CA LEU A 131 5.04 -7.84 13.89
C LEU A 131 4.07 -8.88 14.45
N VAL A 132 2.78 -8.52 14.61
CA VAL A 132 1.74 -9.49 15.00
C VAL A 132 1.48 -10.50 13.89
N PHE A 133 1.35 -10.07 12.63
CA PHE A 133 1.18 -11.00 11.51
C PHE A 133 2.40 -11.88 11.25
N ALA A 134 3.59 -11.33 11.44
CA ALA A 134 4.85 -12.07 11.39
C ALA A 134 5.03 -13.03 12.58
N GLY A 135 4.09 -13.08 13.53
CA GLY A 135 4.06 -14.10 14.59
C GLY A 135 4.69 -13.68 15.92
N SER A 136 5.10 -12.41 16.11
CA SER A 136 5.81 -11.97 17.31
C SER A 136 5.14 -10.80 18.04
N VAL A 137 4.27 -11.14 19.00
CA VAL A 137 3.67 -10.18 19.94
C VAL A 137 4.72 -9.53 20.85
N ARG A 138 5.80 -10.27 21.17
CA ARG A 138 6.91 -9.73 21.97
C ARG A 138 7.64 -8.63 21.22
N ALA A 139 7.99 -8.84 19.95
CA ALA A 139 8.61 -7.81 19.13
C ALA A 139 7.69 -6.60 18.98
N ALA A 140 6.38 -6.83 18.84
CA ALA A 140 5.34 -5.80 18.75
C ALA A 140 5.19 -4.91 20.00
N ARG A 141 5.89 -5.22 21.10
CA ARG A 141 5.91 -4.44 22.36
C ARG A 141 7.33 -4.00 22.77
N GLY A 142 8.33 -4.29 21.94
CA GLY A 142 9.74 -4.13 22.29
C GLY A 142 10.56 -3.50 21.19
N ALA A 143 11.85 -3.86 21.13
CA ALA A 143 12.83 -3.23 20.25
C ALA A 143 12.54 -3.36 18.74
N GLY A 144 11.72 -4.32 18.32
CA GLY A 144 11.33 -4.48 16.91
C GLY A 144 10.32 -3.45 16.41
N LEU A 145 9.59 -2.79 17.32
CA LEU A 145 8.44 -1.94 16.98
C LEU A 145 8.82 -0.69 16.19
N GLN A 146 9.86 0.02 16.62
CA GLN A 146 10.32 1.23 15.92
C GLN A 146 10.87 0.89 14.52
N PRO A 147 11.81 -0.08 14.34
CA PRO A 147 12.28 -0.46 13.02
C PRO A 147 11.17 -0.97 12.10
N ALA A 148 10.17 -1.69 12.63
CA ALA A 148 9.00 -2.09 11.85
C ALA A 148 8.19 -0.88 11.34
N GLY A 149 7.99 0.13 12.20
CA GLY A 149 7.31 1.36 11.82
C GLY A 149 8.07 2.16 10.76
N GLU A 150 9.39 2.27 10.90
CA GLU A 150 10.28 2.92 9.93
C GLU A 150 10.26 2.20 8.59
N LEU A 151 10.33 0.87 8.59
CA LEU A 151 10.23 0.05 7.38
C LEU A 151 8.92 0.32 6.60
N LEU A 152 7.79 0.31 7.31
CA LEU A 152 6.48 0.55 6.67
C LEU A 152 6.30 2.01 6.24
N ALA A 153 6.92 2.96 6.93
CA ALA A 153 6.97 4.34 6.47
C ALA A 153 7.72 4.46 5.13
N ARG A 154 8.89 3.80 4.99
CA ARG A 154 9.61 3.74 3.71
C ARG A 154 8.76 3.16 2.58
N TYR A 155 8.04 2.06 2.84
CA TYR A 155 7.14 1.46 1.85
C TYR A 155 5.99 2.39 1.45
N LEU A 156 5.43 3.16 2.39
CA LEU A 156 4.44 4.19 2.08
C LEU A 156 5.05 5.32 1.24
N ASP A 157 6.26 5.76 1.54
CA ASP A 157 6.95 6.81 0.78
C ASP A 157 7.28 6.37 -0.65
N GLU A 158 7.77 5.14 -0.82
CA GLU A 158 7.97 4.51 -2.13
C GLU A 158 6.66 4.42 -2.92
N ALA A 159 5.58 3.98 -2.27
CA ALA A 159 4.25 3.93 -2.88
C ALA A 159 3.76 5.32 -3.30
N ASN A 160 3.88 6.34 -2.45
CA ASN A 160 3.47 7.69 -2.82
C ASN A 160 4.33 8.25 -3.97
N ALA A 161 5.63 7.98 -3.98
CA ALA A 161 6.53 8.37 -5.07
C ALA A 161 6.13 7.70 -6.39
N ALA A 162 5.86 6.40 -6.38
CA ALA A 162 5.40 5.66 -7.55
C ALA A 162 4.03 6.15 -8.04
N LEU A 163 3.11 6.51 -7.13
CA LEU A 163 1.80 7.04 -7.47
C LEU A 163 1.93 8.37 -8.22
N ARG A 164 2.76 9.29 -7.71
CA ARG A 164 3.04 10.58 -8.35
C ARG A 164 3.74 10.42 -9.71
N GLN A 165 4.65 9.46 -9.84
CA GLN A 165 5.28 9.17 -11.14
C GLN A 165 4.27 8.65 -12.17
N ALA A 166 3.30 7.83 -11.75
CA ALA A 166 2.32 7.24 -12.64
C ALA A 166 1.18 8.20 -13.03
N PHE A 167 0.66 8.98 -12.07
CA PHE A 167 -0.53 9.80 -12.25
C PHE A 167 -0.26 11.32 -12.26
N GLY A 168 0.96 11.74 -11.95
CA GLY A 168 1.35 13.14 -11.78
C GLY A 168 1.23 13.61 -10.33
N SER A 169 1.72 14.82 -10.06
CA SER A 169 1.37 15.59 -8.87
C SER A 169 0.23 16.55 -9.20
N VAL A 170 -0.71 16.77 -8.28
CA VAL A 170 -1.55 17.97 -8.39
C VAL A 170 -0.63 19.16 -8.10
N ASP A 171 -0.23 19.88 -9.14
CA ASP A 171 0.18 21.27 -8.97
C ASP A 171 -1.08 22.03 -8.53
N LEU A 172 -1.16 22.31 -7.23
CA LEU A 172 -2.07 23.35 -6.78
C LEU A 172 -1.59 24.64 -7.46
N PRO A 173 -2.43 25.35 -8.25
CA PRO A 173 -2.04 26.65 -8.75
C PRO A 173 -1.67 27.54 -7.55
N GLU A 174 -0.51 28.18 -7.64
CA GLU A 174 0.17 28.92 -6.56
C GLU A 174 -0.63 30.13 -6.00
N ASP A 175 -1.87 30.33 -6.42
CA ASP A 175 -2.68 31.53 -6.13
C ASP A 175 -3.98 31.28 -5.34
N ALA A 176 -4.20 30.09 -4.79
CA ALA A 176 -5.32 29.89 -3.86
C ALA A 176 -4.93 30.32 -2.42
N ARG A 177 -4.95 31.62 -2.14
CA ARG A 177 -4.90 32.13 -0.76
C ARG A 177 -6.13 31.59 0.02
N PRO A 178 -5.99 31.13 1.28
CA PRO A 178 -7.07 30.49 2.07
C PRO A 178 -8.26 31.39 2.47
N SER A 179 -8.47 32.54 1.83
CA SER A 179 -9.35 33.60 2.35
C SER A 179 -10.57 33.94 1.49
N THR A 180 -10.84 33.24 0.39
CA THR A 180 -11.98 33.55 -0.50
C THR A 180 -13.18 32.63 -0.39
N LEU A 181 -13.13 31.55 0.40
CA LEU A 181 -14.26 30.62 0.59
C LEU A 181 -15.20 30.99 1.76
N GLY A 182 -15.19 32.24 2.21
CA GLY A 182 -15.96 32.66 3.38
C GLY A 182 -16.64 34.02 3.19
N ARG A 183 -17.59 34.13 2.26
CA ARG A 183 -18.77 35.01 2.35
C ARG A 183 -19.62 34.92 1.08
N SER A 184 -20.74 34.24 1.18
CA SER A 184 -21.94 34.58 0.42
C SER A 184 -23.11 34.55 1.41
N HIS A 185 -23.55 35.75 1.79
CA HIS A 185 -24.84 35.99 2.41
C HIS A 185 -25.74 36.59 1.34
#